data_AF-A0A7C1GPJ7-F1
#
_entry.id   AF-A0A7C1GPJ7-F1
#
_cell.length_a   1.000
_cell.length_b   1.000
_cell.length_c   1.000
_cell.angle_alpha   90.00
_cell.angle_beta   90.00
_cell.angle_gamma   90.00
#
_symmetry.space_group_name_H-M   'P 1'
#
loop_
_entity.id
_entity.type
_entity.pdbx_description
1 polymer ?
#
loop_
_entity_poly.entity_id
_entity_poly.type
_entity_poly.pdbx_seq_one_letter_code
_entity_poly.pdbx_strand_id
1 'polypeptide(L)'
;MPPPIDALINCSSYLHDVGMSLPISFINELRLTVHEISDDSPEVGNKVKSCPSFLRDGHVYFPEKYSEKYTISLPKEVADLIRTIHPWLSSKYTTATFGFRKILSEEVPEKSSVKEAFLRALSTIIKYHSSKIDLRTRPREEKILDYRIDVVQLAAILRLADALDISKKRTKHAFDAWKGLFSDKPSQLKHWFFKWSIDKVEVKRGEISIRITPSEDKYEEIGKIIGVALFELGDNVAKDYNAYLEMINRPFQFNIVLPTSQKVAVDLSELKQCYKTVTDTPLYRSIISHIPSTEVEFLSIVRDLEERFNKEAVSLTEENCKGNKATKPDSLDLLAQSLYTQKGYSTIIEKLKHINCVKRLLQQFNFD
;
A
#
# COMPACT_ATOMS: atom_id res chain seq x y z
N MET A 1 -18.91 -17.78 20.31
CA MET A 1 -18.88 -16.47 19.63
C MET A 1 -18.04 -16.64 18.38
N PRO A 2 -18.52 -16.20 17.21
CA PRO A 2 -17.73 -16.26 15.98
C PRO A 2 -16.48 -15.37 16.08
N PRO A 3 -15.44 -15.63 15.27
CA PRO A 3 -14.27 -14.75 15.20
C PRO A 3 -14.67 -13.28 14.92
N PRO A 4 -14.08 -12.30 15.62
CA PRO A 4 -14.38 -10.88 15.40
C PRO A 4 -13.94 -10.43 14.00
N ILE A 5 -14.89 -10.15 13.11
CA ILE A 5 -14.63 -9.80 11.70
C ILE A 5 -13.81 -8.51 11.56
N ASP A 6 -14.11 -7.47 12.34
CA ASP A 6 -13.36 -6.22 12.29
C ASP A 6 -11.90 -6.40 12.72
N ALA A 7 -11.65 -7.29 13.70
CA ALA A 7 -10.30 -7.66 14.11
C ALA A 7 -9.58 -8.47 13.02
N LEU A 8 -10.28 -9.37 12.31
CA LEU A 8 -9.70 -10.09 11.15
C LEU A 8 -9.24 -9.12 10.06
N ILE A 9 -10.08 -8.15 9.71
CA ILE A 9 -9.76 -7.12 8.70
C ILE A 9 -8.53 -6.32 9.14
N ASN A 10 -8.53 -5.80 10.37
CA ASN A 10 -7.41 -5.03 10.89
C ASN A 10 -6.12 -5.84 10.96
N CYS A 11 -6.15 -7.06 11.51
CA CYS A 11 -4.96 -7.92 11.54
C CYS A 11 -4.46 -8.24 10.13
N SER A 12 -5.36 -8.47 9.19
CA SER A 12 -4.99 -8.77 7.81
C SER A 12 -4.32 -7.59 7.12
N SER A 13 -4.79 -6.35 7.31
CA SER A 13 -4.14 -5.16 6.76
C SER A 13 -2.76 -4.92 7.34
N TYR A 14 -2.51 -5.24 8.62
CA TYR A 14 -1.16 -5.11 9.18
C TYR A 14 -0.18 -6.20 8.71
N LEU A 15 -0.67 -7.40 8.41
CA LEU A 15 0.17 -8.58 8.22
C LEU A 15 0.29 -9.05 6.76
N HIS A 16 -0.55 -8.57 5.84
CA HIS A 16 -0.57 -9.06 4.46
C HIS A 16 0.79 -9.04 3.77
N ASP A 17 1.60 -8.03 4.09
CA ASP A 17 2.93 -7.79 3.56
C ASP A 17 4.10 -8.35 4.39
N VAL A 18 3.84 -8.93 5.57
CA VAL A 18 4.91 -9.30 6.50
C VAL A 18 5.95 -10.22 5.86
N GLY A 19 5.51 -11.10 4.95
CA GLY A 19 6.34 -12.01 4.17
C GLY A 19 7.46 -11.34 3.38
N MET A 20 7.29 -10.07 2.95
CA MET A 20 8.34 -9.30 2.27
C MET A 20 9.44 -8.82 3.21
N SER A 21 9.19 -8.80 4.52
CA SER A 21 10.08 -8.25 5.55
C SER A 21 10.81 -9.32 6.36
N LEU A 22 10.51 -10.60 6.13
CA LEU A 22 11.09 -11.70 6.88
C LEU A 22 12.56 -11.90 6.52
N PRO A 23 13.43 -12.23 7.51
CA PRO A 23 14.78 -12.72 7.22
C PRO A 23 14.73 -13.96 6.34
N ILE A 24 15.72 -14.11 5.46
CA ILE A 24 15.82 -15.26 4.54
C ILE A 24 15.87 -16.60 5.30
N SER A 25 16.59 -16.66 6.42
CA SER A 25 16.61 -17.84 7.30
C SER A 25 15.20 -18.22 7.73
N PHE A 26 14.42 -17.25 8.17
CA PHE A 26 13.04 -17.44 8.59
C PHE A 26 12.12 -17.84 7.43
N ILE A 27 12.30 -17.25 6.24
CA ILE A 27 11.57 -17.66 5.03
C ILE A 27 11.79 -19.14 4.74
N ASN A 28 13.03 -19.61 4.83
CA ASN A 28 13.36 -21.02 4.61
C ASN A 28 12.74 -21.94 5.69
N GLU A 29 12.68 -21.49 6.95
CA GLU A 29 12.04 -22.22 8.06
C GLU A 29 10.52 -22.39 7.86
N LEU A 30 9.86 -21.45 7.20
CA LEU A 30 8.43 -21.57 6.87
C LEU A 30 8.12 -22.74 5.92
N ARG A 31 9.13 -23.28 5.21
CA ARG A 31 9.01 -24.42 4.29
C ARG A 31 7.82 -24.28 3.34
N LEU A 32 7.70 -23.14 2.67
CA LEU A 32 6.65 -22.91 1.68
C LEU A 32 6.84 -23.87 0.50
N THR A 33 5.85 -24.72 0.22
CA THR A 33 5.92 -25.66 -0.90
C THR A 33 5.46 -25.00 -2.19
N VAL A 34 6.02 -25.46 -3.32
CA VAL A 34 5.55 -25.04 -4.65
C VAL A 34 4.12 -25.51 -4.92
N HIS A 35 3.71 -26.63 -4.32
CA HIS A 35 2.36 -27.17 -4.45
C HIS A 35 1.31 -26.23 -3.85
N GLU A 36 1.55 -25.75 -2.61
CA GLU A 36 0.67 -24.76 -1.95
C GLU A 36 0.47 -23.50 -2.81
N ILE A 37 1.52 -23.04 -3.48
CA ILE A 37 1.44 -21.89 -4.40
C ILE A 37 0.66 -22.26 -5.66
N SER A 38 0.94 -23.42 -6.26
CA SER A 38 0.37 -23.86 -7.53
C SER A 38 -1.14 -24.11 -7.45
N ASP A 39 -1.62 -24.64 -6.32
CA ASP A 39 -3.04 -24.90 -6.09
C ASP A 39 -3.86 -23.61 -5.99
N ASP A 40 -3.23 -22.55 -5.50
CA ASP A 40 -3.84 -21.22 -5.40
C ASP A 40 -3.70 -20.41 -6.69
N SER A 41 -2.51 -20.47 -7.31
CA SER A 41 -2.14 -19.73 -8.52
C SER A 41 -1.15 -20.53 -9.38
N PRO A 42 -1.64 -21.25 -10.40
CA PRO A 42 -0.79 -22.03 -11.30
C PRO A 42 0.26 -21.18 -12.03
N GLU A 43 -0.07 -19.93 -12.39
CA GLU A 43 0.86 -18.97 -13.00
C GLU A 43 2.06 -18.71 -12.10
N VAL A 44 1.82 -18.40 -10.81
CA VAL A 44 2.89 -18.15 -9.85
C VAL A 44 3.66 -19.42 -9.54
N GLY A 45 2.97 -20.55 -9.39
CA GLY A 45 3.61 -21.86 -9.24
C GLY A 45 4.59 -22.18 -10.38
N ASN A 46 4.20 -21.92 -11.62
CA ASN A 46 5.07 -22.13 -12.79
C ASN A 46 6.25 -21.15 -12.82
N LYS A 47 6.04 -19.89 -12.43
CA LYS A 47 7.13 -18.92 -12.30
C LYS A 47 8.16 -19.38 -11.27
N VAL A 48 7.72 -19.85 -10.11
CA VAL A 48 8.61 -20.41 -9.07
C VAL A 48 9.37 -21.64 -9.60
N LYS A 49 8.67 -22.57 -10.28
CA LYS A 49 9.28 -23.76 -10.91
C LYS A 49 10.35 -23.41 -11.95
N SER A 50 10.19 -22.29 -12.65
CA SER A 50 11.16 -21.82 -13.65
C SER A 50 12.46 -21.28 -13.05
N CYS A 51 12.54 -21.12 -11.72
CA CYS A 51 13.73 -20.65 -11.01
C CYS A 51 14.32 -21.77 -10.12
N PRO A 52 14.94 -22.81 -10.70
CA PRO A 52 15.39 -24.01 -9.98
C PRO A 52 16.43 -23.71 -8.89
N SER A 53 17.18 -22.60 -9.01
CA SER A 53 18.13 -22.13 -8.00
C SER A 53 17.47 -21.75 -6.66
N PHE A 54 16.15 -21.53 -6.65
CA PHE A 54 15.37 -21.21 -5.45
C PHE A 54 14.49 -22.39 -4.98
N LEU A 55 14.82 -23.62 -5.41
CA LEU A 55 14.06 -24.80 -5.05
C LEU A 55 14.93 -25.85 -4.37
N ARG A 56 14.42 -26.41 -3.27
CA ARG A 56 15.04 -27.52 -2.56
C ARG A 56 13.95 -28.45 -2.05
N ASP A 57 13.98 -29.71 -2.47
CA ASP A 57 13.04 -30.75 -2.05
C ASP A 57 11.55 -30.36 -2.23
N GLY A 58 11.24 -29.61 -3.30
CA GLY A 58 9.88 -29.13 -3.60
C GLY A 58 9.44 -27.89 -2.80
N HIS A 59 10.31 -27.35 -1.95
CA HIS A 59 10.12 -26.11 -1.22
C HIS A 59 10.82 -24.94 -1.90
N VAL A 60 10.26 -23.74 -1.70
CA VAL A 60 10.98 -22.49 -1.98
C VAL A 60 12.11 -22.37 -0.96
N TYR A 61 13.33 -22.20 -1.46
CA TYR A 61 14.53 -22.10 -0.66
C TYR A 61 15.45 -21.01 -1.20
N PHE A 62 15.86 -20.10 -0.34
CA PHE A 62 16.81 -19.05 -0.69
C PHE A 62 18.20 -19.40 -0.16
N PRO A 63 19.25 -19.32 -0.99
CA PRO A 63 20.62 -19.61 -0.57
C PRO A 63 21.08 -18.82 0.67
N GLU A 64 21.85 -19.47 1.55
CA GLU A 64 22.32 -18.88 2.81
C GLU A 64 23.17 -17.63 2.63
N LYS A 65 23.82 -17.42 1.47
CA LYS A 65 24.53 -16.17 1.15
C LYS A 65 23.65 -14.91 1.23
N TYR A 66 22.33 -15.08 1.32
CA TYR A 66 21.35 -14.00 1.50
C TYR A 66 20.84 -13.87 2.95
N SER A 67 21.28 -14.72 3.89
CA SER A 67 20.77 -14.77 5.27
C SER A 67 21.12 -13.55 6.13
N GLU A 68 22.30 -12.97 5.92
CA GLU A 68 22.79 -11.81 6.69
C GLU A 68 22.28 -10.46 6.16
N LYS A 69 21.67 -10.45 4.98
CA LYS A 69 21.14 -9.22 4.38
C LYS A 69 19.71 -8.98 4.85
N TYR A 70 19.52 -7.96 5.69
CA TYR A 70 18.21 -7.29 5.75
C TYR A 70 17.84 -6.83 4.32
N THR A 71 16.56 -6.92 4.00
CA THR A 71 15.91 -6.79 2.68
C THR A 71 16.34 -5.62 1.77
N ILE A 72 17.13 -4.67 2.28
CA ILE A 72 17.56 -3.43 1.63
C ILE A 72 18.58 -3.65 0.49
N SER A 73 19.28 -4.79 0.40
CA SER A 73 20.27 -5.05 -0.69
C SER A 73 20.23 -6.46 -1.30
N LEU A 74 19.04 -7.06 -1.38
CA LEU A 74 18.86 -8.31 -2.10
C LEU A 74 19.02 -8.10 -3.61
N PRO A 75 19.62 -9.06 -4.35
CA PRO A 75 19.59 -9.02 -5.81
C PRO A 75 18.15 -8.93 -6.33
N LYS A 76 17.95 -8.21 -7.43
CA LYS A 76 16.62 -7.97 -8.02
C LYS A 76 15.79 -9.24 -8.17
N GLU A 77 16.39 -10.32 -8.68
CA GLU A 77 15.71 -11.61 -8.87
C GLU A 77 15.17 -12.21 -7.55
N VAL A 78 15.94 -12.08 -6.46
CA VAL A 78 15.54 -12.55 -5.13
C VAL A 78 14.40 -11.71 -4.59
N ALA A 79 14.54 -10.39 -4.66
CA ALA A 79 13.51 -9.46 -4.21
C ALA A 79 12.19 -9.62 -5.00
N ASP A 80 12.29 -9.82 -6.32
CA ASP A 80 11.15 -10.03 -7.20
C ASP A 80 10.45 -11.37 -6.92
N LEU A 81 11.21 -12.43 -6.61
CA LEU A 81 10.63 -13.70 -6.21
C LEU A 81 9.90 -13.58 -4.86
N ILE A 82 10.55 -12.99 -3.84
CA ILE A 82 9.93 -12.75 -2.52
C ILE A 82 8.64 -11.93 -2.69
N ARG A 83 8.68 -10.82 -3.43
CA ARG A 83 7.48 -10.01 -3.73
C ARG A 83 6.40 -10.82 -4.45
N THR A 84 6.79 -11.74 -5.31
CA THR A 84 5.81 -12.59 -6.01
C THR A 84 5.11 -13.55 -5.04
N ILE A 85 5.84 -14.14 -4.09
CA ILE A 85 5.31 -15.20 -3.20
C ILE A 85 4.91 -14.70 -1.80
N HIS A 86 5.06 -13.41 -1.51
CA HIS A 86 4.82 -12.86 -0.17
C HIS A 86 3.44 -13.16 0.42
N PRO A 87 2.32 -13.25 -0.34
CA PRO A 87 1.02 -13.54 0.25
C PRO A 87 0.99 -14.93 0.93
N TRP A 88 1.68 -15.91 0.32
CA TRP A 88 1.83 -17.26 0.89
C TRP A 88 2.80 -17.29 2.07
N LEU A 89 3.89 -16.50 2.01
CA LEU A 89 4.82 -16.36 3.14
C LEU A 89 4.13 -15.72 4.35
N SER A 90 3.39 -14.63 4.15
CA SER A 90 2.59 -13.97 5.17
C SER A 90 1.52 -14.90 5.74
N SER A 91 0.82 -15.64 4.89
CA SER A 91 -0.16 -16.66 5.28
C SER A 91 0.48 -17.73 6.18
N LYS A 92 1.64 -18.30 5.79
CA LYS A 92 2.36 -19.27 6.64
C LYS A 92 2.83 -18.66 7.94
N TYR A 93 3.40 -17.46 7.91
CA TYR A 93 3.89 -16.74 9.09
C TYR A 93 2.83 -16.63 10.19
N THR A 94 1.59 -16.28 9.83
CA THR A 94 0.48 -16.16 10.80
C THR A 94 0.13 -17.47 11.49
N THR A 95 0.35 -18.61 10.84
CA THR A 95 0.03 -19.95 11.40
C THR A 95 1.20 -20.57 12.16
N ALA A 96 2.43 -20.25 11.75
CA ALA A 96 3.68 -20.86 12.24
C ALA A 96 4.25 -20.21 13.51
N THR A 97 4.01 -18.91 13.75
CA THR A 97 4.68 -18.19 14.84
C THR A 97 3.93 -18.27 16.18
N PHE A 98 4.62 -18.79 17.21
CA PHE A 98 4.13 -18.77 18.60
C PHE A 98 3.96 -17.33 19.15
N GLY A 99 4.78 -16.38 18.70
CA GLY A 99 4.71 -14.98 19.15
C GLY A 99 3.39 -14.28 18.79
N PHE A 100 2.90 -14.47 17.56
CA PHE A 100 1.61 -13.91 17.15
C PHE A 100 0.43 -14.60 17.85
N ARG A 101 0.54 -15.92 18.10
CA ARG A 101 -0.41 -16.65 18.94
C ARG A 101 -0.46 -16.06 20.36
N LYS A 102 0.66 -15.56 20.91
CA LYS A 102 0.70 -14.94 22.24
C LYS A 102 -0.02 -13.58 22.28
N ILE A 103 0.21 -12.72 21.29
CA ILE A 103 -0.48 -11.41 21.14
C ILE A 103 -2.00 -11.61 20.97
N LEU A 104 -2.42 -12.60 20.18
CA LEU A 104 -3.83 -12.92 20.01
C LEU A 104 -4.53 -13.46 21.27
N SER A 105 -3.81 -13.99 22.25
CA SER A 105 -4.43 -14.42 23.52
C SER A 105 -4.97 -13.26 24.33
N GLU A 106 -4.47 -12.04 24.10
CA GLU A 106 -4.87 -10.85 24.84
C GLU A 106 -6.12 -10.20 24.21
N GLU A 107 -6.37 -10.42 22.91
CA GLU A 107 -7.41 -9.77 22.11
C GLU A 107 -8.58 -10.70 21.69
N VAL A 108 -8.41 -12.03 21.77
CA VAL A 108 -9.41 -13.03 21.33
C VAL A 108 -9.79 -13.95 22.50
N PRO A 109 -11.10 -14.23 22.75
CA PRO A 109 -11.54 -15.04 23.88
C PRO A 109 -10.81 -16.39 23.99
N GLU A 110 -10.49 -16.81 25.22
CA GLU A 110 -9.65 -17.99 25.57
C GLU A 110 -10.08 -19.35 24.98
N LYS A 111 -11.26 -19.47 24.36
CA LYS A 111 -11.67 -20.73 23.73
C LYS A 111 -10.76 -21.04 22.54
N SER A 112 -9.96 -22.09 22.69
CA SER A 112 -8.96 -22.55 21.71
C SER A 112 -9.49 -22.67 20.28
N SER A 113 -10.75 -23.08 20.11
CA SER A 113 -11.40 -23.20 18.80
C SER A 113 -11.69 -21.86 18.11
N VAL A 114 -12.01 -20.80 18.85
CA VAL A 114 -12.26 -19.46 18.27
C VAL A 114 -10.94 -18.87 17.76
N LYS A 115 -9.88 -19.01 18.55
CA LYS A 115 -8.53 -18.53 18.21
C LYS A 115 -7.96 -19.25 16.99
N GLU A 116 -8.13 -20.57 16.92
CA GLU A 116 -7.70 -21.36 15.78
C GLU A 116 -8.53 -21.01 14.52
N ALA A 117 -9.84 -20.81 14.65
CA ALA A 117 -10.66 -20.34 13.54
C ALA A 117 -10.25 -18.95 13.04
N PHE A 118 -9.92 -18.04 13.96
CA PHE A 118 -9.43 -16.71 13.64
C PHE A 118 -8.12 -16.78 12.86
N LEU A 119 -7.14 -17.57 13.33
CA LEU A 119 -5.83 -17.70 12.66
C LEU A 119 -5.94 -18.30 11.26
N ARG A 120 -6.78 -19.32 11.08
CA ARG A 120 -7.03 -19.91 9.76
C ARG A 120 -7.72 -18.92 8.82
N ALA A 121 -8.74 -18.20 9.31
CA ALA A 121 -9.41 -17.17 8.53
C ALA A 121 -8.44 -16.07 8.12
N LEU A 122 -7.63 -15.57 9.06
CA LEU A 122 -6.61 -14.55 8.80
C LEU A 122 -5.61 -15.02 7.74
N SER A 123 -5.10 -16.24 7.89
CA SER A 123 -4.16 -16.85 6.94
C SER A 123 -4.76 -16.96 5.54
N THR A 124 -6.01 -17.41 5.42
CA THR A 124 -6.73 -17.50 4.14
C THR A 124 -6.96 -16.12 3.52
N ILE A 125 -7.42 -15.14 4.30
CA ILE A 125 -7.66 -13.75 3.84
C ILE A 125 -6.38 -13.14 3.28
N ILE A 126 -5.28 -13.24 4.03
CA ILE A 126 -3.95 -12.78 3.62
C ILE A 126 -3.46 -13.54 2.37
N LYS A 127 -3.73 -14.82 2.23
CA LYS A 127 -3.33 -15.52 1.01
C LYS A 127 -4.12 -15.02 -0.19
N TYR A 128 -5.44 -14.96 -0.04
CA TYR A 128 -6.40 -14.64 -1.10
C TYR A 128 -6.38 -13.17 -1.53
N HIS A 129 -5.81 -12.24 -0.77
CA HIS A 129 -5.70 -10.84 -1.22
C HIS A 129 -4.82 -10.70 -2.47
N SER A 130 -3.92 -11.65 -2.77
CA SER A 130 -3.10 -11.56 -3.98
C SER A 130 -3.92 -11.45 -5.26
N SER A 131 -3.70 -10.41 -6.07
CA SER A 131 -4.33 -10.26 -7.40
C SER A 131 -4.04 -11.43 -8.36
N LYS A 132 -3.09 -12.31 -8.02
CA LYS A 132 -2.75 -13.55 -8.73
C LYS A 132 -3.65 -14.74 -8.43
N ILE A 133 -4.58 -14.59 -7.49
CA ILE A 133 -5.61 -15.59 -7.17
C ILE A 133 -6.95 -15.10 -7.73
N ASP A 134 -7.59 -15.92 -8.56
CA ASP A 134 -8.98 -15.67 -8.95
C ASP A 134 -9.90 -16.04 -7.78
N LEU A 135 -10.56 -15.04 -7.20
CA LEU A 135 -11.48 -15.23 -6.08
C LEU A 135 -12.81 -15.86 -6.53
N ARG A 136 -13.17 -15.78 -7.82
CA ARG A 136 -14.43 -16.31 -8.35
C ARG A 136 -14.45 -17.84 -8.35
N THR A 137 -13.28 -18.45 -8.38
CA THR A 137 -13.12 -19.92 -8.34
C THR A 137 -13.01 -20.45 -6.91
N ARG A 138 -13.09 -19.58 -5.89
CA ARG A 138 -12.93 -19.94 -4.48
C ARG A 138 -14.29 -20.09 -3.80
N PRO A 139 -14.42 -20.97 -2.80
CA PRO A 139 -15.63 -21.04 -2.00
C PRO A 139 -15.84 -19.70 -1.28
N ARG A 140 -17.02 -19.08 -1.48
CA ARG A 140 -17.34 -17.78 -0.87
C ARG A 140 -17.22 -17.82 0.64
N GLU A 141 -17.93 -18.76 1.26
CA GLU A 141 -17.80 -19.06 2.68
C GLU A 141 -16.94 -20.30 2.87
N GLU A 142 -15.86 -20.17 3.64
CA GLU A 142 -15.10 -21.33 4.10
C GLU A 142 -15.63 -21.77 5.46
N LYS A 143 -15.86 -23.08 5.60
CA LYS A 143 -16.14 -23.70 6.90
C LYS A 143 -14.83 -23.87 7.65
N ILE A 144 -14.56 -22.95 8.57
CA ILE A 144 -13.39 -22.96 9.43
C ILE A 144 -13.84 -23.40 10.82
N LEU A 145 -13.56 -24.68 11.14
CA LEU A 145 -14.11 -25.36 12.32
C LEU A 145 -15.65 -25.33 12.29
N ASP A 146 -16.28 -24.72 13.30
CA ASP A 146 -17.74 -24.61 13.41
C ASP A 146 -18.30 -23.30 12.81
N TYR A 147 -17.46 -22.48 12.20
CA TYR A 147 -17.83 -21.16 11.69
C TYR A 147 -17.81 -21.13 10.16
N ARG A 148 -18.79 -20.43 9.57
CA ARG A 148 -18.77 -20.05 8.16
C ARG A 148 -18.32 -18.61 8.05
N ILE A 149 -17.24 -18.37 7.33
CA ILE A 149 -16.61 -17.05 7.20
C ILE A 149 -16.51 -16.73 5.71
N ASP A 150 -17.04 -15.58 5.28
CA ASP A 150 -16.95 -15.09 3.90
C ASP A 150 -15.52 -14.57 3.61
N VAL A 151 -14.57 -15.49 3.51
CA VAL A 151 -13.14 -15.18 3.29
C VAL A 151 -12.92 -14.51 1.94
N VAL A 152 -13.78 -14.76 0.95
CA VAL A 152 -13.72 -14.12 -0.37
C VAL A 152 -14.06 -12.65 -0.25
N GLN A 153 -15.14 -12.28 0.44
CA GLN A 153 -15.48 -10.88 0.68
C GLN A 153 -14.36 -10.18 1.46
N LEU A 154 -13.83 -10.82 2.49
CA LEU A 154 -12.79 -10.22 3.34
C LEU A 154 -11.46 -10.03 2.59
N ALA A 155 -11.04 -11.00 1.78
CA ALA A 155 -9.86 -10.88 0.91
C ALA A 155 -10.03 -9.79 -0.15
N ALA A 156 -11.24 -9.64 -0.70
CA ALA A 156 -11.54 -8.61 -1.68
C ALA A 156 -11.56 -7.21 -1.05
N ILE A 157 -12.06 -7.07 0.19
CA ILE A 157 -11.93 -5.83 0.97
C ILE A 157 -10.46 -5.51 1.23
N LEU A 158 -9.65 -6.51 1.58
CA LEU A 158 -8.21 -6.33 1.79
C LEU A 158 -7.50 -5.86 0.51
N ARG A 159 -7.87 -6.36 -0.68
CA ARG A 159 -7.36 -5.84 -1.98
C ARG A 159 -7.64 -4.35 -2.16
N LEU A 160 -8.86 -3.92 -1.87
CA LEU A 160 -9.24 -2.51 -1.97
C LEU A 160 -8.45 -1.63 -1.00
N ALA A 161 -8.19 -2.14 0.20
CA ALA A 161 -7.41 -1.44 1.21
C ALA A 161 -5.91 -1.39 0.86
N ASP A 162 -5.34 -2.50 0.38
CA ASP A 162 -3.93 -2.63 -0.06
C ASP A 162 -3.62 -1.67 -1.23
N ALA A 163 -4.55 -1.54 -2.19
CA ALA A 163 -4.47 -0.55 -3.26
C ALA A 163 -4.26 0.89 -2.73
N LEU A 164 -4.74 1.20 -1.52
CA LEU A 164 -4.62 2.50 -0.86
C LEU A 164 -3.49 2.57 0.19
N ASP A 165 -2.94 1.44 0.62
CA ASP A 165 -1.98 1.42 1.72
C ASP A 165 -0.64 2.06 1.32
N ILE A 166 -0.26 3.10 2.08
CA ILE A 166 1.13 3.54 2.23
C ILE A 166 1.45 3.47 3.71
N SER A 167 2.32 2.53 4.05
CA SER A 167 2.95 2.52 5.36
C SER A 167 4.00 3.64 5.39
N LYS A 168 3.61 4.87 5.75
CA LYS A 168 4.55 6.00 5.99
C LYS A 168 5.67 5.66 7.00
N LYS A 169 5.49 4.60 7.80
CA LYS A 169 6.54 4.06 8.69
C LYS A 169 7.60 3.21 7.97
N ARG A 170 7.27 2.55 6.84
CA ARG A 170 8.23 1.76 6.03
C ARG A 170 8.98 2.62 5.00
N THR A 171 8.57 3.87 4.78
CA THR A 171 9.11 4.73 3.72
C THR A 171 10.46 5.38 4.05
N LYS A 172 10.92 5.31 5.31
CA LYS A 172 12.28 5.75 5.70
C LYS A 172 13.40 5.00 4.96
N HIS A 173 13.13 3.78 4.49
CA HIS A 173 14.06 2.96 3.68
C HIS A 173 13.67 2.89 2.19
N ALA A 174 12.54 3.46 1.82
CA ALA A 174 12.01 3.36 0.47
C ALA A 174 12.73 4.31 -0.50
N PHE A 175 13.34 5.40 -0.01
CA PHE A 175 14.03 6.40 -0.84
C PHE A 175 15.19 5.82 -1.69
N ASP A 176 15.93 4.84 -1.16
CA ASP A 176 17.00 4.16 -1.92
C ASP A 176 16.44 3.18 -2.95
N ALA A 177 15.34 2.49 -2.63
CA ALA A 177 14.63 1.61 -3.58
C ALA A 177 13.90 2.41 -4.67
N TRP A 178 13.47 3.61 -4.33
CA TRP A 178 12.78 4.58 -5.17
C TRP A 178 13.67 5.07 -6.31
N LYS A 179 14.95 5.36 -6.05
CA LYS A 179 15.92 5.77 -7.07
C LYS A 179 16.00 4.80 -8.27
N GLY A 180 15.86 3.49 -8.02
CA GLY A 180 15.83 2.45 -9.07
C GLY A 180 14.45 2.10 -9.63
N LEU A 181 13.35 2.50 -8.98
CA LEU A 181 11.98 2.34 -9.48
C LEU A 181 11.56 3.50 -10.40
N PHE A 182 12.18 4.67 -10.24
CA PHE A 182 11.86 5.89 -10.97
C PHE A 182 12.45 5.98 -12.38
N SER A 183 13.46 5.17 -12.71
CA SER A 183 14.06 5.13 -14.06
C SER A 183 13.14 4.54 -15.13
N ASP A 184 12.20 3.65 -14.74
CA ASP A 184 11.54 2.77 -15.71
C ASP A 184 10.10 3.18 -16.08
N LYS A 185 9.34 3.92 -15.23
CA LYS A 185 7.91 4.26 -15.48
C LYS A 185 7.42 5.57 -14.82
N PRO A 186 7.43 6.72 -15.52
CA PRO A 186 6.91 8.00 -15.00
C PRO A 186 5.43 7.97 -14.59
N SER A 187 4.62 7.08 -15.18
CA SER A 187 3.21 6.93 -14.82
C SER A 187 2.98 6.34 -13.42
N GLN A 188 4.00 5.78 -12.77
CA GLN A 188 3.93 5.32 -11.39
C GLN A 188 4.17 6.46 -10.40
N LEU A 189 4.98 7.47 -10.77
CA LEU A 189 5.29 8.64 -9.92
C LEU A 189 4.03 9.38 -9.46
N LYS A 190 3.03 9.55 -10.35
CA LYS A 190 1.76 10.22 -10.01
C LYS A 190 0.99 9.49 -8.90
N HIS A 191 1.03 8.16 -8.87
CA HIS A 191 0.34 7.39 -7.84
C HIS A 191 1.06 7.53 -6.51
N TRP A 192 2.38 7.39 -6.51
CA TRP A 192 3.18 7.61 -5.31
C TRP A 192 3.00 9.02 -4.73
N PHE A 193 2.90 10.04 -5.59
CA PHE A 193 2.66 11.43 -5.19
C PHE A 193 1.36 11.59 -4.39
N PHE A 194 0.23 11.13 -4.92
CA PHE A 194 -1.05 11.30 -4.23
C PHE A 194 -1.23 10.31 -3.09
N LYS A 195 -0.75 9.08 -3.24
CA LYS A 195 -0.78 8.07 -2.19
C LYS A 195 0.01 8.54 -0.95
N TRP A 196 1.10 9.30 -1.10
CA TRP A 196 1.85 9.90 0.03
C TRP A 196 0.99 10.85 0.89
N SER A 197 -0.02 11.45 0.28
CA SER A 197 -0.95 12.34 1.00
C SER A 197 -1.90 11.58 1.92
N ILE A 198 -2.04 10.26 1.77
CA ILE A 198 -2.87 9.42 2.63
C ILE A 198 -2.16 9.23 3.98
N ASP A 199 -2.75 9.77 5.04
CA ASP A 199 -2.26 9.61 6.41
C ASP A 199 -2.65 8.25 7.00
N LYS A 200 -3.89 7.85 6.81
CA LYS A 200 -4.44 6.62 7.38
C LYS A 200 -5.56 6.06 6.51
N VAL A 201 -5.58 4.73 6.37
CA VAL A 201 -6.71 3.98 5.81
C VAL A 201 -7.36 3.20 6.95
N GLU A 202 -8.63 3.44 7.20
CA GLU A 202 -9.45 2.69 8.17
C GLU A 202 -10.47 1.85 7.42
N VAL A 203 -10.42 0.53 7.63
CA VAL A 203 -11.34 -0.42 7.02
C VAL A 203 -12.32 -0.88 8.09
N LYS A 204 -13.62 -0.73 7.83
CA LYS A 204 -14.70 -1.23 8.67
C LYS A 204 -15.66 -2.05 7.83
N ARG A 205 -16.56 -2.77 8.48
CA ARG A 205 -17.61 -3.52 7.78
C ARG A 205 -18.47 -2.58 6.92
N GLY A 206 -18.27 -2.65 5.60
CA GLY A 206 -19.03 -1.89 4.60
C GLY A 206 -18.44 -0.54 4.19
N GLU A 207 -17.35 -0.08 4.82
CA GLU A 207 -16.70 1.18 4.44
C GLU A 207 -15.16 1.15 4.52
N ILE A 208 -14.52 1.89 3.62
CA ILE A 208 -13.12 2.33 3.71
C ILE A 208 -13.13 3.85 3.93
N SER A 209 -12.50 4.30 5.01
CA SER A 209 -12.30 5.72 5.30
C SER A 209 -10.83 6.09 5.12
N ILE A 210 -10.56 7.13 4.34
CA ILE A 210 -9.21 7.55 3.93
C ILE A 210 -8.98 8.93 4.52
N ARG A 211 -8.05 9.03 5.47
CA ARG A 211 -7.63 10.29 6.05
C ARG A 211 -6.49 10.88 5.23
N ILE A 212 -6.65 12.13 4.84
CA ILE A 212 -5.61 12.89 4.14
C ILE A 212 -4.77 13.65 5.17
N THR A 213 -3.47 13.77 4.88
CA THR A 213 -2.52 14.54 5.69
C THR A 213 -2.92 16.02 5.65
N PRO A 214 -3.15 16.67 6.79
CA PRO A 214 -3.49 18.09 6.83
C PRO A 214 -2.41 18.96 6.15
N SER A 215 -2.80 20.13 5.63
CA SER A 215 -1.86 21.19 5.26
C SER A 215 -2.31 22.51 5.90
N GLU A 216 -1.35 23.36 6.24
CA GLU A 216 -1.62 24.75 6.64
C GLU A 216 -2.05 25.61 5.44
N ASP A 217 -1.72 25.17 4.21
CA ASP A 217 -2.12 25.84 2.98
C ASP A 217 -3.40 25.22 2.38
N LYS A 218 -4.43 26.06 2.21
CA LYS A 218 -5.73 25.64 1.67
C LYS A 218 -5.63 25.06 0.26
N TYR A 219 -4.80 25.62 -0.62
CA TYR A 219 -4.67 25.15 -2.01
C TYR A 219 -3.93 23.81 -2.09
N GLU A 220 -2.92 23.63 -1.24
CA GLU A 220 -2.24 22.35 -1.09
C GLU A 220 -3.19 21.28 -0.56
N GLU A 221 -3.97 21.58 0.48
CA GLU A 221 -4.97 20.67 1.04
C GLU A 221 -6.00 20.22 -0.01
N ILE A 222 -6.57 21.16 -0.76
CA ILE A 222 -7.49 20.86 -1.86
C ILE A 222 -6.81 19.98 -2.90
N GLY A 223 -5.56 20.29 -3.26
CA GLY A 223 -4.75 19.51 -4.21
C GLY A 223 -4.54 18.06 -3.78
N LYS A 224 -4.25 17.84 -2.50
CA LYS A 224 -4.10 16.49 -1.93
C LYS A 224 -5.41 15.70 -2.00
N ILE A 225 -6.53 16.32 -1.60
CA ILE A 225 -7.85 15.68 -1.55
C ILE A 225 -8.33 15.29 -2.96
N ILE A 226 -8.33 16.24 -3.90
CA ILE A 226 -8.74 15.98 -5.29
C ILE A 226 -7.78 14.99 -5.95
N GLY A 227 -6.50 15.11 -5.65
CA GLY A 227 -5.47 14.18 -6.08
C GLY A 227 -5.76 12.73 -5.70
N VAL A 228 -5.96 12.47 -4.41
CA VAL A 228 -6.32 11.13 -3.93
C VAL A 228 -7.66 10.66 -4.52
N ALA A 229 -8.66 11.53 -4.59
CA ALA A 229 -9.96 11.19 -5.18
C ALA A 229 -9.85 10.75 -6.65
N LEU A 230 -9.09 11.48 -7.48
CA LEU A 230 -9.01 11.18 -8.91
C LEU A 230 -8.03 10.05 -9.22
N PHE A 231 -6.84 10.08 -8.63
CA PHE A 231 -5.73 9.22 -9.06
C PHE A 231 -5.61 7.92 -8.25
N GLU A 232 -5.97 7.93 -6.96
CA GLU A 232 -5.99 6.72 -6.18
C GLU A 232 -7.37 6.06 -6.23
N LEU A 233 -8.44 6.82 -6.02
CA LEU A 233 -9.79 6.26 -6.04
C LEU A 233 -10.34 6.08 -7.46
N GLY A 234 -10.25 7.10 -8.31
CA GLY A 234 -10.79 7.06 -9.68
C GLY A 234 -10.02 6.19 -10.67
N ASP A 235 -8.75 5.87 -10.40
CA ASP A 235 -7.92 5.01 -11.28
C ASP A 235 -7.56 3.69 -10.59
N ASN A 236 -6.71 3.78 -9.57
CA ASN A 236 -6.06 2.62 -8.93
C ASN A 236 -7.10 1.68 -8.28
N VAL A 237 -7.89 2.19 -7.33
CA VAL A 237 -8.91 1.41 -6.61
C VAL A 237 -10.11 1.07 -7.49
N ALA A 238 -10.53 1.98 -8.38
CA ALA A 238 -11.70 1.77 -9.22
C ALA A 238 -11.64 0.47 -10.03
N LYS A 239 -10.43 0.05 -10.47
CA LYS A 239 -10.25 -1.22 -11.17
C LYS A 239 -10.60 -2.41 -10.28
N ASP A 240 -10.03 -2.47 -9.08
CA ASP A 240 -10.26 -3.57 -8.12
C ASP A 240 -11.69 -3.53 -7.56
N TYR A 241 -12.30 -2.35 -7.47
CA TYR A 241 -13.68 -2.19 -7.03
C TYR A 241 -14.70 -2.76 -8.02
N ASN A 242 -14.46 -2.64 -9.33
CA ASN A 242 -15.36 -3.29 -10.31
C ASN A 242 -15.32 -4.81 -10.16
N ALA A 243 -14.12 -5.39 -9.98
CA ALA A 243 -13.97 -6.82 -9.73
C ALA A 243 -14.64 -7.25 -8.40
N TYR A 244 -14.57 -6.40 -7.37
CA TYR A 244 -15.28 -6.60 -6.11
C TYR A 244 -16.80 -6.63 -6.32
N LEU A 245 -17.37 -5.65 -7.03
CA LEU A 245 -18.80 -5.54 -7.29
C LEU A 245 -19.33 -6.74 -8.09
N GLU A 246 -18.62 -7.16 -9.14
CA GLU A 246 -18.97 -8.33 -9.95
C GLU A 246 -19.09 -9.61 -9.11
N MET A 247 -18.25 -9.73 -8.08
CA MET A 247 -18.17 -10.94 -7.26
C MET A 247 -19.09 -10.91 -6.04
N ILE A 248 -19.13 -9.78 -5.32
CA ILE A 248 -19.81 -9.68 -4.02
C ILE A 248 -21.24 -9.17 -4.18
N ASN A 249 -21.51 -8.41 -5.26
CA ASN A 249 -22.79 -7.76 -5.56
C ASN A 249 -23.36 -6.97 -4.37
N ARG A 250 -22.48 -6.29 -3.64
CA ARG A 250 -22.82 -5.34 -2.58
C ARG A 250 -21.88 -4.15 -2.70
N PRO A 251 -22.36 -2.91 -2.71
CA PRO A 251 -21.47 -1.76 -2.76
C PRO A 251 -20.66 -1.65 -1.47
N PHE A 252 -19.46 -1.11 -1.59
CA PHE A 252 -18.59 -0.78 -0.46
C PHE A 252 -18.40 0.74 -0.45
N GLN A 253 -18.70 1.40 0.67
CA GLN A 253 -18.63 2.85 0.74
C GLN A 253 -17.19 3.32 0.88
N PHE A 254 -16.79 4.29 0.06
CA PHE A 254 -15.52 4.99 0.22
C PHE A 254 -15.79 6.36 0.82
N ASN A 255 -15.00 6.75 1.82
CA ASN A 255 -15.09 8.06 2.45
C ASN A 255 -13.72 8.73 2.45
N ILE A 256 -13.65 9.99 2.07
CA ILE A 256 -12.50 10.84 2.37
C ILE A 256 -12.81 11.58 3.67
N VAL A 257 -11.90 11.47 4.64
CA VAL A 257 -11.97 12.18 5.92
C VAL A 257 -11.18 13.48 5.77
N LEU A 258 -11.91 14.59 5.77
CA LEU A 258 -11.34 15.92 5.73
C LEU A 258 -10.60 16.25 7.04
N PRO A 259 -9.68 17.22 7.06
CA PRO A 259 -8.98 17.65 8.27
C PRO A 259 -9.91 18.17 9.38
N THR A 260 -11.10 18.65 9.00
CA THR A 260 -12.21 18.98 9.91
C THR A 260 -12.87 17.75 10.56
N SER A 261 -12.36 16.54 10.29
CA SER A 261 -12.95 15.24 10.67
C SER A 261 -14.30 14.92 10.00
N GLN A 262 -14.76 15.77 9.09
CA GLN A 262 -15.94 15.47 8.27
C GLN A 262 -15.64 14.30 7.32
N LYS A 263 -16.53 13.31 7.30
CA LYS A 263 -16.52 12.24 6.31
C LYS A 263 -17.32 12.66 5.09
N VAL A 264 -16.70 12.60 3.92
CA VAL A 264 -17.36 12.82 2.63
C VAL A 264 -17.38 11.50 1.87
N ALA A 265 -18.58 10.95 1.70
CA ALA A 265 -18.82 9.76 0.89
C ALA A 265 -18.51 10.07 -0.57
N VAL A 266 -17.77 9.19 -1.26
CA VAL A 266 -17.42 9.33 -2.67
C VAL A 266 -17.95 8.14 -3.49
N ASP A 267 -18.40 8.43 -4.72
CA ASP A 267 -18.81 7.40 -5.68
C ASP A 267 -17.63 7.07 -6.61
N LEU A 268 -17.13 5.84 -6.52
CA LEU A 268 -16.01 5.38 -7.35
C LEU A 268 -16.35 5.33 -8.85
N SER A 269 -17.62 5.13 -9.22
CA SER A 269 -18.04 5.15 -10.63
C SER A 269 -17.97 6.56 -11.19
N GLU A 270 -18.43 7.55 -10.41
CA GLU A 270 -18.30 8.96 -10.77
C GLU A 270 -16.83 9.37 -10.83
N LEU A 271 -16.02 8.99 -9.84
CA LEU A 271 -14.59 9.29 -9.81
C LEU A 271 -13.85 8.66 -10.99
N LYS A 272 -14.16 7.41 -11.37
CA LYS A 272 -13.59 6.76 -12.55
C LYS A 272 -13.91 7.49 -13.83
N GLN A 273 -15.16 7.92 -14.00
CA GLN A 273 -15.56 8.71 -15.17
C GLN A 273 -14.89 10.09 -15.17
N CYS A 274 -14.76 10.72 -14.01
CA CYS A 274 -14.08 12.01 -13.88
C CYS A 274 -12.58 11.88 -14.16
N TYR A 275 -11.92 10.85 -13.63
CA TYR A 275 -10.53 10.53 -13.93
C TYR A 275 -10.30 10.37 -15.43
N LYS A 276 -11.12 9.56 -16.11
CA LYS A 276 -11.04 9.41 -17.57
C LYS A 276 -11.21 10.74 -18.30
N THR A 277 -12.19 11.54 -17.89
CA THR A 277 -12.42 12.87 -18.48
C THR A 277 -11.20 13.77 -18.31
N VAL A 278 -10.61 13.80 -17.11
CA VAL A 278 -9.39 14.55 -16.82
C VAL A 278 -8.25 14.05 -17.71
N THR A 279 -8.01 12.74 -17.78
CA THR A 279 -6.87 12.17 -18.51
C THR A 279 -6.94 12.35 -20.02
N ASP A 280 -8.15 12.44 -20.57
CA ASP A 280 -8.38 12.64 -22.00
C ASP A 280 -8.21 14.12 -22.41
N THR A 281 -8.07 15.05 -21.46
CA THR A 281 -7.83 16.47 -21.77
C THR A 281 -6.37 16.75 -22.15
N PRO A 282 -6.11 17.65 -23.13
CA PRO A 282 -4.76 18.18 -23.39
C PRO A 282 -4.14 18.84 -22.15
N LEU A 283 -4.98 19.35 -21.25
CA LEU A 283 -4.59 20.00 -20.00
C LEU A 283 -3.91 19.03 -19.03
N TYR A 284 -4.36 17.77 -18.98
CA TYR A 284 -3.71 16.74 -18.16
C TYR A 284 -2.29 16.41 -18.62
N ARG A 285 -2.03 16.40 -19.93
CA ARG A 285 -0.66 16.22 -20.46
C ARG A 285 0.24 17.38 -20.03
N SER A 286 -0.28 18.61 -20.03
CA SER A 286 0.43 19.78 -19.47
C SER A 286 0.62 19.68 -17.96
N ILE A 287 -0.31 19.10 -17.20
CA ILE A 287 -0.16 18.92 -15.75
C ILE A 287 0.92 17.88 -15.43
N ILE A 288 0.88 16.70 -16.07
CA ILE A 288 1.90 15.65 -15.86
C ILE A 288 3.28 16.12 -16.30
N SER A 289 3.39 16.94 -17.36
CA SER A 289 4.69 17.47 -17.77
C SER A 289 5.32 18.43 -16.75
N HIS A 290 4.57 18.90 -15.75
CA HIS A 290 5.07 19.74 -14.64
C HIS A 290 5.30 18.93 -13.34
N ILE A 291 4.81 17.68 -13.28
CA ILE A 291 5.28 16.70 -12.32
C ILE A 291 6.64 16.24 -12.86
N PRO A 292 7.74 16.21 -12.08
CA PRO A 292 9.06 15.83 -12.60
C PRO A 292 8.94 14.54 -13.42
N SER A 293 9.06 14.69 -14.74
CA SER A 293 8.65 13.65 -15.70
C SER A 293 9.84 12.91 -16.28
N THR A 294 11.04 13.42 -16.01
CA THR A 294 12.31 12.81 -16.37
C THR A 294 13.11 12.48 -15.12
N GLU A 295 13.73 11.31 -15.10
CA GLU A 295 14.68 10.87 -14.09
C GLU A 295 15.77 11.93 -13.84
N VAL A 296 16.16 12.67 -14.89
CA VAL A 296 17.18 13.73 -14.85
C VAL A 296 16.73 14.96 -14.04
N GLU A 297 15.51 15.46 -14.24
CA GLU A 297 15.00 16.59 -13.45
C GLU A 297 14.82 16.21 -11.97
N PHE A 298 14.30 15.00 -11.71
CA PHE A 298 14.15 14.49 -10.35
C PHE A 298 15.51 14.31 -9.67
N LEU A 299 16.48 13.67 -10.33
CA LEU A 299 17.84 13.47 -9.80
C LEU A 299 18.63 14.78 -9.68
N SER A 300 18.39 15.76 -10.55
CA SER A 300 18.99 17.11 -10.44
C SER A 300 18.47 17.82 -9.19
N ILE A 301 17.17 17.77 -8.93
CA ILE A 301 16.58 18.36 -7.72
C ILE A 301 17.08 17.62 -6.48
N VAL A 302 17.17 16.29 -6.51
CA VAL A 302 17.74 15.49 -5.43
C VAL A 302 19.21 15.82 -5.19
N ARG A 303 20.05 15.97 -6.23
CA ARG A 303 21.48 16.35 -6.10
C ARG A 303 21.67 17.77 -5.60
N ASP A 304 20.90 18.74 -6.09
CA ASP A 304 20.93 20.13 -5.59
C ASP A 304 20.55 20.19 -4.11
N LEU A 305 19.58 19.37 -3.68
CA LEU A 305 19.15 19.28 -2.29
C LEU A 305 20.18 18.53 -1.43
N GLU A 306 20.78 17.44 -1.91
CA GLU A 306 21.92 16.76 -1.26
C GLU A 306 23.12 17.71 -1.09
N GLU A 307 23.45 18.54 -2.09
CA GLU A 307 24.50 19.56 -1.98
C GLU A 307 24.17 20.67 -0.98
N ARG A 308 22.93 21.16 -0.96
CA ARG A 308 22.48 22.14 0.05
C ARG A 308 22.51 21.56 1.45
N PHE A 309 22.06 20.32 1.60
CA PHE A 309 22.05 19.60 2.87
C PHE A 309 23.47 19.32 3.37
N ASN A 310 24.39 18.97 2.47
CA ASN A 310 25.80 18.80 2.80
C ASN A 310 26.48 20.14 3.14
N LYS A 311 26.13 21.25 2.47
CA LYS A 311 26.62 22.60 2.83
C LYS A 311 26.10 23.06 4.21
N GLU A 312 24.83 22.80 4.54
CA GLU A 312 24.25 23.11 5.86
C GLU A 312 24.74 22.14 6.96
N ALA A 313 25.00 20.88 6.63
CA ALA A 313 25.62 19.93 7.55
C ALA A 313 27.08 20.30 7.88
N VAL A 314 27.81 20.87 6.91
CA VAL A 314 29.17 21.40 7.11
C VAL A 314 29.18 22.71 7.91
N SER A 315 28.14 23.57 7.80
CA SER A 315 28.04 24.76 8.65
C SER A 315 27.64 24.46 10.10
N LEU A 316 27.13 23.26 10.39
CA LEU A 316 26.73 22.82 11.72
C LEU A 316 27.84 22.07 12.49
N THR A 317 28.99 21.80 11.84
CA THR A 317 30.06 20.98 12.45
C THR A 317 31.13 21.75 13.22
N GLU A 318 31.16 23.10 13.22
CA GLU A 318 32.24 23.83 13.90
C GLU A 318 31.88 24.49 15.25
N GLU A 319 30.61 24.77 15.59
CA GLU A 319 30.33 25.52 16.84
C GLU A 319 29.27 24.95 17.81
N ASN A 320 28.38 24.03 17.43
CA ASN A 320 27.20 23.71 18.27
C ASN A 320 27.17 22.32 18.96
N CYS A 321 28.31 21.64 19.10
CA CYS A 321 28.38 20.36 19.83
C CYS A 321 28.36 20.48 21.38
N LYS A 322 27.89 21.61 21.94
CA LYS A 322 27.70 21.78 23.39
C LYS A 322 26.32 22.34 23.72
N GLY A 323 25.29 21.50 23.61
CA GLY A 323 23.99 21.81 24.20
C GLY A 323 22.84 21.09 23.53
N ASN A 324 22.32 20.06 24.22
CA ASN A 324 20.98 19.47 24.13
C ASN A 324 20.18 19.48 22.80
N LYS A 325 19.71 18.26 22.48
CA LYS A 325 18.50 17.89 21.70
C LYS A 325 18.45 18.30 20.21
N ALA A 326 18.50 17.28 19.35
CA ALA A 326 17.45 16.98 18.38
C ALA A 326 17.82 15.69 17.62
N THR A 327 17.17 14.58 17.96
CA THR A 327 17.13 13.41 17.08
C THR A 327 16.45 13.84 15.78
N LYS A 328 17.13 13.70 14.63
CA LYS A 328 16.62 13.98 13.28
C LYS A 328 15.68 12.86 12.80
N PRO A 329 14.38 13.12 12.65
CA PRO A 329 13.55 12.47 11.62
C PRO A 329 12.99 13.43 10.56
N ASP A 330 13.17 14.75 10.68
CA ASP A 330 12.47 15.75 9.85
C ASP A 330 13.06 15.96 8.44
N SER A 331 14.22 15.40 8.11
CA SER A 331 14.96 15.76 6.88
C SER A 331 14.44 15.11 5.59
N LEU A 332 13.79 13.93 5.66
CA LEU A 332 13.21 13.26 4.48
C LEU A 332 11.81 13.80 4.16
N ASP A 333 11.05 14.19 5.18
CA ASP A 333 9.77 14.88 5.00
C ASP A 333 10.01 16.29 4.41
N LEU A 334 11.06 17.00 4.82
CA LEU A 334 11.49 18.25 4.19
C LEU A 334 11.95 18.05 2.73
N LEU A 335 12.53 16.90 2.38
CA LEU A 335 12.91 16.56 0.99
C LEU A 335 11.66 16.25 0.14
N ALA A 336 10.72 15.48 0.69
CA ALA A 336 9.40 15.20 0.12
C ALA A 336 8.39 16.36 0.26
N GLN A 337 8.76 17.47 0.90
CA GLN A 337 8.00 18.73 0.88
C GLN A 337 8.65 19.73 -0.09
N SER A 338 9.98 19.76 -0.18
CA SER A 338 10.72 20.64 -1.09
C SER A 338 10.66 20.20 -2.56
N LEU A 339 10.61 18.89 -2.83
CA LEU A 339 10.25 18.34 -4.15
C LEU A 339 8.79 18.66 -4.53
N TYR A 340 7.93 18.96 -3.55
CA TYR A 340 6.47 18.96 -3.66
C TYR A 340 5.86 20.24 -3.08
N THR A 341 6.46 21.39 -3.43
CA THR A 341 6.03 22.71 -2.94
C THR A 341 4.55 22.98 -3.26
N GLN A 342 3.93 23.88 -2.48
CA GLN A 342 2.60 24.49 -2.72
C GLN A 342 2.30 24.76 -4.20
N LYS A 343 3.31 25.12 -5.00
CA LYS A 343 3.17 25.38 -6.45
C LYS A 343 2.68 24.17 -7.25
N GLY A 344 3.06 22.94 -6.91
CA GLY A 344 2.65 21.74 -7.65
C GLY A 344 1.15 21.46 -7.49
N TYR A 345 0.68 21.34 -6.25
CA TYR A 345 -0.72 21.09 -5.92
C TYR A 345 -1.64 22.24 -6.35
N SER A 346 -1.26 23.50 -6.09
CA SER A 346 -2.04 24.67 -6.54
C SER A 346 -2.13 24.75 -8.06
N THR A 347 -1.05 24.49 -8.79
CA THR A 347 -1.06 24.45 -10.27
C THR A 347 -1.97 23.35 -10.80
N ILE A 348 -1.97 22.17 -10.17
CA ILE A 348 -2.86 21.06 -10.53
C ILE A 348 -4.32 21.48 -10.37
N ILE A 349 -4.70 22.05 -9.23
CA ILE A 349 -6.07 22.49 -8.96
C ILE A 349 -6.50 23.63 -9.87
N GLU A 350 -5.68 24.66 -10.04
CA GLU A 350 -5.98 25.80 -10.93
C GLU A 350 -6.26 25.35 -12.36
N LYS A 351 -5.53 24.34 -12.84
CA LYS A 351 -5.79 23.76 -14.15
C LYS A 351 -7.06 22.90 -14.14
N LEU A 352 -7.23 22.01 -13.16
CA LEU A 352 -8.34 21.04 -13.15
C LEU A 352 -9.70 21.65 -12.80
N LYS A 353 -9.77 22.75 -12.04
CA LYS A 353 -11.04 23.33 -11.54
C LYS A 353 -11.99 23.79 -12.64
N HIS A 354 -11.53 23.92 -13.88
CA HIS A 354 -12.38 24.29 -15.01
C HIS A 354 -13.18 23.09 -15.57
N ILE A 355 -12.79 21.86 -15.23
CA ILE A 355 -13.46 20.63 -15.66
C ILE A 355 -14.70 20.40 -14.79
N ASN A 356 -15.88 20.26 -15.41
CA ASN A 356 -17.16 20.19 -14.68
C ASN A 356 -17.21 19.10 -13.61
N CYS A 357 -16.67 17.91 -13.87
CA CYS A 357 -16.67 16.85 -12.86
C CYS A 357 -15.77 17.20 -11.66
N VAL A 358 -14.66 17.92 -11.88
CA VAL A 358 -13.78 18.41 -10.81
C VAL A 358 -14.47 19.51 -10.00
N LYS A 359 -15.22 20.41 -10.65
CA LYS A 359 -16.06 21.41 -9.95
C LYS A 359 -17.05 20.75 -9.00
N ARG A 360 -17.72 19.68 -9.44
CA ARG A 360 -18.67 18.94 -8.59
C ARG A 360 -17.95 18.30 -7.40
N LEU A 361 -16.76 17.73 -7.60
CA LEU A 361 -15.94 17.22 -6.50
C LEU A 361 -15.56 18.32 -5.51
N LEU A 362 -15.10 19.48 -6.00
CA LEU A 362 -14.78 20.63 -5.13
C LEU A 362 -15.99 21.05 -4.29
N GLN A 363 -17.17 21.17 -4.92
CA GLN A 363 -18.43 21.47 -4.23
C GLN A 363 -18.79 20.41 -3.20
N GLN A 364 -18.62 19.11 -3.52
CA GLN A 364 -18.88 18.00 -2.61
C GLN A 364 -17.97 18.01 -1.37
N PHE A 365 -16.74 18.52 -1.51
CA PHE A 365 -15.81 18.73 -0.39
C PHE A 365 -15.95 20.11 0.29
N ASN A 366 -16.93 20.92 -0.10
CA ASN A 366 -17.14 22.30 0.38
C ASN A 366 -15.96 23.23 0.11
N PHE A 367 -15.33 23.10 -1.05
CA PHE A 367 -14.30 24.02 -1.55
C PHE A 367 -14.89 24.95 -2.62
N ASP A 368 -14.55 26.24 -2.51
CA ASP A 368 -14.98 27.31 -3.43
C ASP A 368 -14.25 27.29 -4.77
#